data_AF-A0A496L6H3-F1
#
_entry.id   AF-A0A496L6H3-F1
#
_cell.length_a   1.000
_cell.length_b   1.000
_cell.length_c   1.000
_cell.angle_alpha   90.00
_cell.angle_beta   90.00
_cell.angle_gamma   90.00
#
_symmetry.space_group_name_H-M   'P 1'
#
loop_
_entity.id
_entity.type
_entity.pdbx_description
1 polymer ?
#
loop_
_entity_poly.entity_id
_entity_poly.type
_entity_poly.pdbx_seq_one_letter_code
_entity_poly.pdbx_strand_id
1 'polypeptide(L)'
;MKRHFIKLTVCSFVFALCTGVSYSRQMNDTTLSLRQIISNHEKEIMQSESVVVIEKGDNDSKPEFTINIDSNGSFSKDLRHLKITREQLESQLQALCGFNETYTFGRLRTVNDDLGFSHTDYNVYFDGYLVDGLTVMVHERDGFVTSINGIVRQVDTKIDTIELLDHKATISAMKVLNVTDLVYRYPEQRVLAYVPNADGTSKYKFAKKVRVFSLSPLKKYDVYVDMAGNVIDTVSLIAHTDVQGVANTYYNGAQQIICDSTDSNKYRLRDNARKIATYNGDYWDVDDYPGDNLMYTNTSKHWEDSVLRPALQVHWGMEKIYDYYKNVHGRNSYDGNGSNIYNIYNPVALDRQ
;
A
#
# COMPACT_ATOMS: atom_id res chain seq x y z
N MET A 1 -39.38 -2.19 66.77
CA MET A 1 -40.19 -3.38 66.42
C MET A 1 -40.58 -3.24 64.96
N LYS A 2 -39.93 -3.92 63.99
CA LYS A 2 -40.23 -5.29 63.50
C LYS A 2 -41.73 -5.41 63.17
N ARG A 3 -42.18 -5.53 61.92
CA ARG A 3 -42.04 -6.64 60.93
C ARG A 3 -42.56 -6.14 59.54
N HIS A 4 -41.90 -6.38 58.40
CA HIS A 4 -41.98 -7.59 57.52
C HIS A 4 -43.42 -7.92 57.10
N PHE A 5 -43.86 -8.10 55.84
CA PHE A 5 -43.35 -8.61 54.55
C PHE A 5 -44.25 -7.98 53.44
N ILE A 6 -43.88 -7.86 52.16
CA ILE A 6 -44.02 -8.91 51.12
C ILE A 6 -43.22 -8.47 49.88
N LYS A 7 -42.49 -9.43 49.31
CA LYS A 7 -41.79 -9.35 48.02
C LYS A 7 -42.79 -9.15 46.87
N LEU A 8 -42.52 -8.21 45.96
CA LEU A 8 -42.96 -8.34 44.58
C LEU A 8 -41.77 -8.09 43.66
N THR A 9 -41.28 -9.19 43.11
CA THR A 9 -40.32 -9.25 42.03
C THR A 9 -40.96 -8.62 40.80
N VAL A 10 -40.44 -7.49 40.32
CA VAL A 10 -40.73 -6.99 38.97
C VAL A 10 -39.43 -7.04 38.19
N CYS A 11 -39.31 -8.09 37.38
CA CYS A 11 -38.38 -8.16 36.26
C CYS A 11 -38.58 -6.91 35.39
N SER A 12 -37.73 -5.91 35.57
CA SER A 12 -37.57 -4.86 34.56
C SER A 12 -36.63 -5.43 33.50
N PHE A 13 -37.23 -5.90 32.41
CA PHE A 13 -36.54 -6.14 31.15
C PHE A 13 -35.78 -4.87 30.78
N VAL A 14 -34.47 -4.86 30.98
CA VAL A 14 -33.58 -3.93 30.29
C VAL A 14 -33.58 -4.42 28.85
N PHE A 15 -34.42 -3.80 28.02
CA PHE A 15 -34.21 -3.83 26.57
C PHE A 15 -32.87 -3.15 26.31
N ALA A 16 -31.83 -3.96 26.24
CA ALA A 16 -30.64 -3.61 25.50
C ALA A 16 -31.12 -3.32 24.07
N LEU A 17 -31.22 -2.03 23.74
CA LEU A 17 -31.12 -1.57 22.37
C LEU A 17 -29.68 -1.86 21.92
N CYS A 18 -29.40 -3.14 21.70
CA CYS A 18 -28.46 -3.54 20.68
C CYS A 18 -29.06 -3.03 19.37
N THR A 19 -28.72 -1.80 18.99
CA THR A 19 -28.63 -1.48 17.58
C THR A 19 -27.45 -2.30 17.06
N GLY A 20 -27.69 -3.60 16.87
CA GLY A 20 -26.99 -4.32 15.84
C GLY A 20 -27.23 -3.50 14.59
N VAL A 21 -26.16 -2.90 14.07
CA VAL A 21 -26.16 -2.39 12.71
C VAL A 21 -26.23 -3.65 11.84
N SER A 22 -27.41 -4.24 11.75
CA SER A 22 -27.76 -5.12 10.66
C SER A 22 -27.69 -4.23 9.44
N TYR A 23 -26.62 -4.36 8.68
CA TYR A 23 -26.54 -3.87 7.30
C TYR A 23 -27.56 -4.64 6.45
N SER A 24 -28.85 -4.45 6.69
CA SER A 24 -29.85 -4.59 5.65
C SER A 24 -29.79 -3.29 4.87
N ARG A 25 -28.88 -3.22 3.89
CA ARG A 25 -28.97 -2.23 2.81
C ARG A 25 -30.41 -2.27 2.31
N GLN A 26 -31.09 -1.15 2.40
CA GLN A 26 -32.33 -0.89 1.70
C GLN A 26 -31.99 -0.96 0.20
N MET A 27 -32.10 -2.16 -0.39
CA MET A 27 -31.96 -2.40 -1.82
C MET A 27 -33.22 -1.85 -2.51
N ASN A 28 -33.28 -0.53 -2.67
CA ASN A 28 -34.27 0.14 -3.50
C ASN A 28 -33.54 0.92 -4.61
N ASP A 29 -32.89 0.21 -5.53
CA ASP A 29 -32.73 0.61 -6.94
C ASP A 29 -32.21 -0.58 -7.76
N THR A 30 -33.03 -1.15 -8.65
CA THR A 30 -32.64 -2.22 -9.57
C THR A 30 -31.96 -1.73 -10.86
N THR A 31 -31.41 -0.50 -10.91
CA THR A 31 -30.88 0.06 -12.18
C THR A 31 -29.51 0.73 -12.14
N LEU A 32 -28.75 0.64 -11.05
CA LEU A 32 -27.39 1.20 -11.03
C LEU A 32 -26.41 0.32 -11.81
N SER A 33 -25.79 0.89 -12.84
CA SER A 33 -24.68 0.23 -13.55
C SER A 33 -23.49 -0.02 -12.60
N LEU A 34 -22.68 -1.05 -12.87
CA LEU A 34 -21.46 -1.33 -12.11
C LEU A 34 -20.56 -0.09 -11.98
N ARG A 35 -20.43 0.68 -13.07
CA ARG A 35 -19.70 1.96 -13.09
C ARG A 35 -20.23 2.95 -12.06
N GLN A 36 -21.54 3.07 -11.90
CA GLN A 36 -22.16 3.99 -10.96
C GLN A 36 -22.02 3.51 -9.51
N ILE A 37 -22.10 2.20 -9.27
CA ILE A 37 -21.84 1.60 -7.95
C ILE A 37 -20.41 1.91 -7.51
N ILE A 38 -19.43 1.68 -8.40
CA ILE A 38 -18.02 1.94 -8.10
C ILE A 38 -17.78 3.44 -7.91
N SER A 39 -18.34 4.30 -8.78
CA SER A 39 -18.18 5.75 -8.66
C SER A 39 -18.70 6.30 -7.33
N ASN A 40 -19.86 5.82 -6.87
CA ASN A 40 -20.41 6.20 -5.57
C ASN A 40 -19.51 5.74 -4.41
N HIS A 41 -18.98 4.51 -4.49
CA HIS A 41 -18.07 3.98 -3.48
C HIS A 41 -16.77 4.80 -3.38
N GLU A 42 -16.16 5.16 -4.52
CA GLU A 42 -14.95 5.98 -4.54
C GLU A 42 -15.18 7.38 -3.96
N LYS A 43 -16.36 7.97 -4.21
CA LYS A 43 -16.77 9.25 -3.62
C LYS A 43 -16.90 9.18 -2.10
N GLU A 44 -17.51 8.11 -1.57
CA GLU A 44 -17.67 7.91 -0.13
C GLU A 44 -16.31 7.76 0.58
N ILE A 45 -15.38 7.01 0.00
CA ILE A 45 -14.01 6.85 0.52
C ILE A 45 -13.34 8.22 0.66
N MET A 46 -13.38 9.05 -0.39
CA MET A 46 -12.76 10.38 -0.37
C MET A 46 -13.32 11.30 0.72
N GLN A 47 -14.62 11.23 1.00
CA GLN A 47 -15.25 12.10 2.01
C GLN A 47 -14.92 11.69 3.44
N SER A 48 -14.39 10.47 3.65
CA SER A 48 -14.05 9.95 4.97
C SER A 48 -12.66 10.37 5.47
N GLU A 49 -11.83 10.97 4.61
CA GLU A 49 -10.50 11.47 5.00
C GLU A 49 -10.63 12.85 5.66
N SER A 50 -10.35 12.92 6.96
CA SER A 50 -10.24 14.17 7.71
C SER A 50 -8.77 14.45 8.05
N VAL A 51 -8.29 15.65 7.72
CA VAL A 51 -6.95 16.11 8.08
C VAL A 51 -7.07 17.25 9.09
N VAL A 52 -6.41 17.13 10.23
CA VAL A 52 -6.25 18.20 11.21
C VAL A 52 -4.80 18.66 11.18
N VAL A 53 -4.56 19.90 10.75
CA VAL A 53 -3.22 20.48 10.78
C VAL A 53 -2.79 20.61 12.24
N ILE A 54 -1.66 20.02 12.58
CA ILE A 54 -1.07 20.16 13.91
C ILE A 54 -0.39 21.52 13.95
N GLU A 55 -0.94 22.42 14.76
CA GLU A 55 -0.36 23.74 14.99
C GLU A 55 1.04 23.61 15.61
N LYS A 56 1.88 24.61 15.32
CA LYS A 56 3.28 24.69 15.77
C LYS A 56 3.39 24.48 17.28
N GLY A 57 4.13 23.45 17.69
CA GLY A 57 4.65 23.33 19.06
C GLY A 57 5.77 24.35 19.32
N ASP A 58 6.04 24.66 20.59
CA ASP A 58 7.11 25.59 20.98
C ASP A 58 8.49 24.98 20.65
N ASN A 59 8.98 25.25 19.43
CA ASN A 59 10.19 24.68 18.81
C ASN A 59 11.51 24.98 19.54
N ASP A 60 11.49 25.77 20.61
CA ASP A 60 12.70 26.13 21.37
C ASP A 60 13.05 25.11 22.47
N SER A 61 12.15 24.16 22.77
CA SER A 61 12.43 23.10 23.76
C SER A 61 13.06 21.87 23.10
N LYS A 62 14.20 21.42 23.64
CA LYS A 62 14.82 20.15 23.21
C LYS A 62 13.83 19.00 23.45
N PRO A 63 13.66 18.07 22.50
CA PRO A 63 12.75 16.95 22.69
C PRO A 63 13.22 16.08 23.86
N GLU A 64 12.26 15.49 24.57
CA GLU A 64 12.49 14.66 25.77
C GLU A 64 13.25 13.36 25.45
N PHE A 65 13.25 12.96 24.19
CA PHE A 65 13.95 11.78 23.68
C PHE A 65 14.38 11.99 22.22
N THR A 66 15.10 11.03 21.67
CA THR A 66 15.51 11.03 20.27
C THR A 66 14.96 9.81 19.52
N ILE A 67 14.74 9.98 18.22
CA ILE A 67 14.51 8.90 17.26
C ILE A 67 15.74 8.74 16.37
N ASN A 68 16.06 7.50 16.03
CA ASN A 68 17.13 7.19 15.08
C ASN A 68 16.50 6.96 13.71
N ILE A 69 16.78 7.86 12.79
CA ILE A 69 16.31 7.79 11.41
C ILE A 69 17.43 7.20 10.56
N ASP A 70 17.15 6.13 9.83
CA ASP A 70 18.14 5.48 8.97
C ASP A 70 18.39 6.26 7.66
N SER A 71 19.31 5.77 6.83
CA SER A 71 19.65 6.42 5.54
C SER A 71 18.48 6.47 4.56
N ASN A 72 17.47 5.62 4.74
CA ASN A 72 16.25 5.59 3.95
C ASN A 72 15.14 6.43 4.58
N GLY A 73 15.40 7.15 5.69
CA GLY A 73 14.40 7.95 6.38
C GLY A 73 13.47 7.14 7.30
N SER A 74 13.65 5.82 7.40
CA SER A 74 12.81 4.96 8.22
C SER A 74 13.22 5.04 9.69
N PHE A 75 12.24 4.97 10.59
CA PHE A 75 12.49 4.96 12.03
C PHE A 75 11.43 4.17 12.79
N SER A 76 11.79 3.72 13.98
CA SER A 76 10.88 3.14 14.97
C SER A 76 11.43 3.32 16.37
N LYS A 77 10.56 3.57 17.35
CA LYS A 77 10.94 3.79 18.75
C LYS A 77 9.85 3.30 19.71
N ASP A 78 10.27 2.52 20.70
CA ASP A 78 9.44 2.17 21.87
C ASP A 78 9.44 3.33 22.88
N LEU A 79 8.24 3.72 23.31
CA LEU A 79 8.00 4.86 24.20
C LEU A 79 7.16 4.48 25.44
N ARG A 80 6.88 3.18 25.67
CA ARG A 80 6.02 2.70 26.76
C ARG A 80 6.46 3.15 28.15
N HIS A 81 7.76 3.37 28.32
CA HIS A 81 8.40 3.78 29.57
C HIS A 81 8.27 5.29 29.84
N LEU A 82 8.01 6.11 28.82
CA LEU A 82 7.96 7.57 28.97
C LEU A 82 6.62 8.08 29.48
N LYS A 83 5.53 7.33 29.25
CA LYS A 83 4.17 7.70 29.68
C LYS A 83 3.75 9.11 29.23
N ILE A 84 4.06 9.44 27.97
CA ILE A 84 3.63 10.68 27.32
C ILE A 84 2.28 10.51 26.62
N THR A 85 1.49 11.58 26.57
CA THR A 85 0.28 11.63 25.73
C THR A 85 0.64 11.92 24.28
N ARG A 86 -0.31 11.71 23.37
CA ARG A 86 -0.13 12.08 21.97
C ARG A 86 0.07 13.58 21.79
N GLU A 87 -0.61 14.44 22.54
CA GLU A 87 -0.45 15.89 22.45
C GLU A 87 0.97 16.32 22.85
N GLN A 88 1.56 15.67 23.86
CA GLN A 88 2.96 15.89 24.25
C GLN A 88 3.95 15.38 23.20
N LEU A 89 3.61 14.31 22.48
CA LEU A 89 4.42 13.82 21.36
C LEU A 89 4.32 14.77 20.15
N GLU A 90 3.10 15.18 19.79
CA GLU A 90 2.79 16.05 18.65
C GLU A 90 3.56 17.38 18.73
N SER A 91 3.69 17.97 19.93
CA SER A 91 4.45 19.20 20.13
C SER A 91 5.96 19.05 19.87
N GLN A 92 6.48 17.82 19.84
CA GLN A 92 7.90 17.51 19.67
C GLN A 92 8.22 16.94 18.29
N LEU A 93 7.22 16.62 17.44
CA LEU A 93 7.41 15.89 16.18
C LEU A 93 8.39 16.56 15.21
N GLN A 94 8.32 17.87 15.03
CA GLN A 94 9.25 18.60 14.16
C GLN A 94 10.70 18.41 14.61
N ALA A 95 10.96 18.64 15.90
CA ALA A 95 12.30 18.48 16.49
C ALA A 95 12.79 17.03 16.44
N LEU A 96 11.92 16.05 16.74
CA LEU A 96 12.23 14.62 16.67
C LEU A 96 12.66 14.21 15.25
N CYS A 97 11.98 14.71 14.23
CA CYS A 97 12.29 14.44 12.83
C CYS A 97 13.45 15.29 12.26
N GLY A 98 14.04 16.18 13.07
CA GLY A 98 15.08 17.10 12.63
C GLY A 98 14.59 18.12 11.59
N PHE A 99 13.29 18.41 11.56
CA PHE A 99 12.69 19.35 10.64
C PHE A 99 12.73 20.79 11.19
N ASN A 100 12.87 21.76 10.28
CA ASN A 100 12.75 23.18 10.60
C ASN A 100 11.27 23.63 10.52
N GLU A 101 11.03 24.92 10.73
CA GLU A 101 9.70 25.53 10.73
C GLU A 101 8.93 25.47 9.41
N THR A 102 9.59 25.14 8.29
CA THR A 102 8.90 24.97 6.99
C THR A 102 8.12 23.66 6.91
N TYR A 103 8.39 22.70 7.81
CA TYR A 103 7.66 21.45 7.85
C TYR A 103 6.48 21.52 8.81
N THR A 104 5.38 20.88 8.45
CA THR A 104 4.22 20.71 9.34
C THR A 104 3.69 19.29 9.23
N PHE A 105 2.87 18.89 10.19
CA PHE A 105 2.21 17.58 10.20
C PHE A 105 0.70 17.76 10.09
N GLY A 106 0.07 16.95 9.24
CA GLY A 106 -1.39 16.83 9.18
C GLY A 106 -1.81 15.50 9.80
N ARG A 107 -2.50 15.55 10.93
CA ARG A 107 -3.05 14.36 11.58
C ARG A 107 -4.22 13.83 10.78
N LEU A 108 -4.16 12.54 10.45
CA LEU A 108 -5.22 11.77 9.81
C LEU A 108 -6.13 11.16 10.87
N ARG A 109 -7.02 10.24 10.46
CA ARG A 109 -7.90 9.56 11.40
C ARG A 109 -7.12 8.65 12.36
N THR A 110 -7.67 8.49 13.55
CA THR A 110 -7.25 7.44 14.49
C THR A 110 -8.08 6.18 14.26
N VAL A 111 -7.42 5.02 14.20
CA VAL A 111 -8.06 3.70 14.09
C VAL A 111 -7.78 2.90 15.35
N ASN A 112 -8.82 2.32 15.95
CA ASN A 112 -8.66 1.41 17.08
C ASN A 112 -8.62 -0.04 16.59
N ASP A 113 -7.73 -0.85 17.16
CA ASP A 113 -7.66 -2.28 16.92
C ASP A 113 -8.39 -3.09 18.00
N ASP A 114 -8.59 -4.38 17.74
CA ASP A 114 -9.26 -5.31 18.66
C ASP A 114 -8.41 -5.63 19.92
N LEU A 115 -7.13 -5.24 19.92
CA LEU A 115 -6.19 -5.44 21.04
C LEU A 115 -6.16 -4.23 22.00
N GLY A 116 -6.94 -3.19 21.71
CA GLY A 116 -7.07 -1.98 22.51
C GLY A 116 -5.99 -0.92 22.22
N PHE A 117 -5.27 -1.03 21.10
CA PHE A 117 -4.41 0.02 20.61
C PHE A 117 -5.18 1.01 19.74
N SER A 118 -4.74 2.25 19.76
CA SER A 118 -5.13 3.31 18.84
C SER A 118 -3.94 3.65 17.95
N HIS A 119 -4.18 3.76 16.65
CA HIS A 119 -3.19 4.09 15.62
C HIS A 119 -3.57 5.42 14.99
N THR A 120 -2.70 6.41 15.10
CA THR A 120 -2.91 7.72 14.48
C THR A 120 -1.81 7.96 13.46
N ASP A 121 -2.19 8.20 12.21
CA ASP A 121 -1.26 8.47 11.11
C ASP A 121 -1.14 9.97 10.87
N TYR A 122 0.04 10.40 10.43
CA TYR A 122 0.36 11.78 10.14
C TYR A 122 1.03 11.89 8.79
N ASN A 123 0.54 12.82 7.97
CA ASN A 123 1.21 13.24 6.75
C ASN A 123 2.22 14.34 7.06
N VAL A 124 3.31 14.37 6.30
CA VAL A 124 4.32 15.44 6.37
C VAL A 124 4.08 16.45 5.25
N TYR A 125 4.14 17.74 5.59
CA TYR A 125 4.03 18.84 4.65
C TYR A 125 5.30 19.67 4.69
N PHE A 126 5.72 20.20 3.54
CA PHE A 126 6.81 21.16 3.40
C PHE A 126 6.27 22.42 2.72
N ASP A 127 6.33 23.55 3.43
CA ASP A 127 5.76 24.83 3.01
C ASP A 127 4.28 24.73 2.60
N GLY A 128 3.51 23.94 3.36
CA GLY A 128 2.09 23.67 3.11
C GLY A 128 1.78 22.65 2.02
N TYR A 129 2.79 22.13 1.30
CA TYR A 129 2.62 21.08 0.29
C TYR A 129 2.86 19.70 0.89
N LEU A 130 1.96 18.75 0.61
CA LEU A 130 2.12 17.36 1.03
C LEU A 130 3.40 16.76 0.43
N VAL A 131 4.26 16.18 1.26
CA VAL A 131 5.41 15.40 0.83
C VAL A 131 4.97 13.94 0.69
N ASP A 132 4.71 13.52 -0.54
CA ASP A 132 4.08 12.23 -0.83
C ASP A 132 5.00 11.07 -0.41
N GLY A 133 4.41 10.09 0.27
CA GLY A 133 5.13 8.92 0.79
C GLY A 133 5.80 9.12 2.15
N LEU A 134 5.89 10.34 2.69
CA LEU A 134 6.35 10.56 4.06
C LEU A 134 5.20 10.44 5.06
N THR A 135 5.41 9.65 6.11
CA THR A 135 4.41 9.43 7.15
C THR A 135 5.03 9.18 8.51
N VAL A 136 4.29 9.53 9.55
CA VAL A 136 4.56 9.15 10.94
C VAL A 136 3.34 8.43 11.48
N MET A 137 3.53 7.30 12.15
CA MET A 137 2.46 6.55 12.81
C MET A 137 2.72 6.52 14.31
N VAL A 138 1.71 6.92 15.08
CA VAL A 138 1.73 6.94 16.54
C VAL A 138 0.80 5.85 17.06
N HIS A 139 1.32 5.02 17.95
CA HIS A 139 0.59 3.93 18.59
C HIS A 139 0.34 4.29 20.05
N GLU A 140 -0.91 4.18 20.48
CA GLU A 140 -1.35 4.57 21.81
C GLU A 140 -2.11 3.41 22.48
N ARG A 141 -2.03 3.33 23.80
CA ARG A 141 -2.85 2.43 24.62
C ARG A 141 -3.03 3.04 26.01
N ASP A 142 -4.23 2.92 26.56
CA ASP A 142 -4.58 3.45 27.89
C ASP A 142 -4.28 4.96 28.04
N GLY A 143 -4.42 5.74 26.96
CA GLY A 143 -4.17 7.18 26.93
C GLY A 143 -2.70 7.60 26.82
N PHE A 144 -1.78 6.65 26.65
CA PHE A 144 -0.35 6.91 26.53
C PHE A 144 0.22 6.35 25.23
N VAL A 145 1.22 7.03 24.68
CA VAL A 145 1.97 6.57 23.52
C VAL A 145 2.80 5.34 23.90
N THR A 146 2.66 4.27 23.12
CA THR A 146 3.45 3.04 23.27
C THR A 146 4.63 3.00 22.33
N SER A 147 4.46 3.47 21.10
CA SER A 147 5.52 3.49 20.09
C SER A 147 5.23 4.49 18.98
N ILE A 148 6.27 4.88 18.27
CA ILE A 148 6.20 5.70 17.07
C ILE A 148 7.07 5.06 15.98
N ASN A 149 6.63 5.09 14.74
CA ASN A 149 7.44 4.70 13.58
C ASN A 149 7.05 5.54 12.36
N GLY A 150 7.74 5.34 11.25
CA GLY A 150 7.38 5.96 9.99
C GLY A 150 8.57 6.12 9.06
N ILE A 151 8.37 6.98 8.07
CA ILE A 151 9.39 7.37 7.10
C ILE A 151 9.37 8.90 6.93
N VAL A 152 10.50 9.53 7.20
CA VAL A 152 10.71 10.97 7.12
C VAL A 152 12.02 11.28 6.42
N ARG A 153 12.04 12.30 5.56
CA ARG A 153 13.25 12.73 4.85
C ARG A 153 13.22 14.24 4.65
N GLN A 154 14.40 14.84 4.60
CA GLN A 154 14.53 16.26 4.23
C GLN A 154 14.22 16.43 2.75
N VAL A 155 13.41 17.44 2.43
CA VAL A 155 13.16 17.94 1.09
C VAL A 155 14.37 18.75 0.62
N ASP A 156 14.93 18.34 -0.51
CA ASP A 156 16.14 18.92 -1.11
C ASP A 156 15.82 19.81 -2.33
N THR A 157 14.62 20.39 -2.35
CA THR A 157 14.09 21.19 -3.45
C THR A 157 13.63 22.56 -2.98
N LYS A 158 13.83 23.57 -3.83
CA LYS A 158 13.30 24.92 -3.61
C LYS A 158 11.83 24.98 -3.98
N ILE A 159 11.10 25.89 -3.35
CA ILE A 159 9.70 26.16 -3.70
C ILE A 159 9.61 26.54 -5.19
N ASP A 160 8.80 25.80 -5.92
CA ASP A 160 8.47 26.08 -7.31
C ASP A 160 7.13 26.85 -7.34
N THR A 161 7.11 28.01 -7.98
CA THR A 161 5.90 28.83 -8.11
C THR A 161 5.15 28.55 -9.40
N ILE A 162 5.72 27.78 -10.33
CA ILE A 162 5.05 27.36 -11.56
C ILE A 162 3.88 26.46 -11.19
N GLU A 163 2.76 26.64 -11.88
CA GLU A 163 1.56 25.83 -11.67
C GLU A 163 1.07 25.25 -12.99
N LEU A 164 0.88 23.93 -12.99
CA LEU A 164 0.19 23.21 -14.04
C LEU A 164 -1.32 23.19 -13.74
N LEU A 165 -2.14 23.60 -14.72
CA LEU A 165 -3.59 23.49 -14.61
C LEU A 165 -4.02 22.02 -14.48
N ASP A 166 -4.95 21.74 -13.56
CA ASP A 166 -5.40 20.37 -13.23
C ASP A 166 -5.83 19.57 -14.46
N HIS A 167 -6.62 20.17 -15.35
CA HIS A 167 -7.08 19.49 -16.57
C HIS A 167 -5.92 19.07 -17.51
N LYS A 168 -4.82 19.82 -17.54
CA LYS A 168 -3.63 19.44 -18.32
C LYS A 168 -2.93 18.24 -17.70
N ALA A 169 -2.82 18.21 -16.38
CA ALA A 169 -2.30 17.05 -15.65
C ALA A 169 -3.17 15.80 -15.90
N THR A 170 -4.51 15.93 -15.85
CA THR A 170 -5.41 14.82 -16.16
C THR A 170 -5.18 14.29 -17.58
N ILE A 171 -5.05 15.18 -18.58
CA ILE A 171 -4.82 14.79 -19.97
C ILE A 171 -3.50 14.02 -20.12
N SER A 172 -2.41 14.50 -19.52
CA SER A 172 -1.12 13.80 -19.53
C SER A 172 -1.22 12.41 -18.88
N ALA A 173 -1.88 12.30 -17.73
CA ALA A 173 -2.07 11.05 -17.01
C ALA A 173 -2.94 10.03 -17.77
N MET A 174 -4.04 10.49 -18.36
CA MET A 174 -4.91 9.65 -19.20
C MET A 174 -4.18 9.17 -20.46
N LYS A 175 -3.39 10.05 -21.09
CA LYS A 175 -2.62 9.75 -22.30
C LYS A 175 -1.56 8.67 -22.03
N VAL A 176 -0.75 8.79 -20.98
CA VAL A 176 0.30 7.79 -20.70
C VAL A 176 -0.29 6.41 -20.39
N LEU A 177 -1.50 6.38 -19.82
CA LEU A 177 -2.19 5.14 -19.49
C LEU A 177 -3.09 4.61 -20.61
N ASN A 178 -3.18 5.29 -21.77
CA ASN A 178 -4.12 4.94 -22.84
C ASN A 178 -5.57 4.79 -22.35
N VAL A 179 -6.00 5.69 -21.47
CA VAL A 179 -7.35 5.74 -20.90
C VAL A 179 -8.11 6.91 -21.52
N THR A 180 -9.36 6.69 -21.92
CA THR A 180 -10.22 7.72 -22.51
C THR A 180 -11.34 8.16 -21.59
N ASP A 181 -11.64 7.40 -20.54
CA ASP A 181 -12.76 7.63 -19.64
C ASP A 181 -12.44 7.19 -18.21
N LEU A 182 -12.95 7.93 -17.23
CA LEU A 182 -12.70 7.71 -15.80
C LEU A 182 -13.98 7.27 -15.09
N VAL A 183 -13.89 6.32 -14.17
CA VAL A 183 -15.01 5.88 -13.32
C VAL A 183 -15.45 6.99 -12.38
N TYR A 184 -14.48 7.73 -11.86
CA TYR A 184 -14.65 8.84 -10.95
C TYR A 184 -13.51 9.84 -11.16
N ARG A 185 -13.82 11.14 -11.11
CA ARG A 185 -12.84 12.21 -11.20
C ARG A 185 -12.46 12.66 -9.79
N TYR A 186 -11.30 12.22 -9.34
CA TYR A 186 -10.68 12.67 -8.09
C TYR A 186 -10.15 14.09 -8.27
N PRO A 187 -10.16 14.93 -7.22
CA PRO A 187 -9.46 16.20 -7.24
C PRO A 187 -7.96 15.94 -7.35
N GLU A 188 -7.30 16.66 -8.26
CA GLU A 188 -5.86 16.63 -8.42
C GLU A 188 -5.17 17.27 -7.19
N GLN A 189 -4.12 16.64 -6.69
CA GLN A 189 -3.36 17.15 -5.55
C GLN A 189 -1.99 17.64 -6.00
N ARG A 190 -1.56 18.81 -5.51
CA ARG A 190 -0.19 19.28 -5.70
C ARG A 190 0.66 18.76 -4.54
N VAL A 191 1.69 17.97 -4.86
CA VAL A 191 2.54 17.27 -3.89
C VAL A 191 4.02 17.43 -4.24
N LEU A 192 4.90 17.14 -3.29
CA LEU A 192 6.30 16.85 -3.52
C LEU A 192 6.46 15.34 -3.66
N ALA A 193 6.80 14.87 -4.86
CA ALA A 193 7.05 13.45 -5.15
C ALA A 193 8.55 13.14 -5.07
N TYR A 194 8.92 12.00 -4.50
CA TYR A 194 10.30 11.54 -4.44
C TYR A 194 10.64 10.73 -5.69
N VAL A 195 11.41 11.32 -6.61
CA VAL A 195 11.62 10.76 -7.96
C VAL A 195 13.08 10.36 -8.15
N PRO A 196 13.37 9.14 -8.64
CA PRO A 196 14.72 8.72 -9.00
C PRO A 196 15.23 9.48 -10.23
N ASN A 197 16.49 9.87 -10.20
CA ASN A 197 17.23 10.47 -11.30
C ASN A 197 18.06 9.42 -12.03
N ALA A 198 18.47 9.75 -13.25
CA ALA A 198 19.30 8.88 -14.09
C ALA A 198 20.69 8.58 -13.49
N ASP A 199 21.16 9.40 -12.56
CA ASP A 199 22.44 9.22 -11.85
C ASP A 199 22.33 8.28 -10.62
N GLY A 200 21.16 7.67 -10.41
CA GLY A 200 20.90 6.78 -9.27
C GLY A 200 20.56 7.52 -7.97
N THR A 201 20.60 8.85 -7.96
CA THR A 201 20.09 9.65 -6.82
C THR A 201 18.57 9.79 -6.90
N SER A 202 17.93 10.27 -5.84
CA SER A 202 16.51 10.60 -5.86
C SER A 202 16.29 11.97 -5.24
N LYS A 203 15.38 12.76 -5.83
CA LYS A 203 15.11 14.14 -5.40
C LYS A 203 13.63 14.41 -5.35
N TYR A 204 13.24 15.35 -4.49
CA TYR A 204 11.86 15.82 -4.47
C TYR A 204 11.56 16.74 -5.65
N LYS A 205 10.43 16.51 -6.31
CA LYS A 205 9.91 17.36 -7.40
C LYS A 205 8.46 17.71 -7.14
N PHE A 206 8.09 18.95 -7.44
CA PHE A 206 6.69 19.34 -7.45
C PHE A 206 5.95 18.61 -8.58
N ALA A 207 4.83 17.97 -8.22
CA ALA A 207 3.99 17.24 -9.15
C ALA A 207 2.50 17.42 -8.83
N LYS A 208 1.66 17.27 -9.86
CA LYS A 208 0.23 16.97 -9.70
C LYS A 208 0.09 15.45 -9.61
N LYS A 209 -0.42 14.95 -8.48
CA LYS A 209 -0.84 13.57 -8.27
C LYS A 209 -2.26 13.42 -8.82
N VAL A 210 -2.40 12.63 -9.87
CA VAL A 210 -3.66 12.39 -10.59
C VAL A 210 -4.05 10.93 -10.41
N ARG A 211 -5.18 10.67 -9.74
CA ARG A 211 -5.72 9.33 -9.65
C ARG A 211 -6.52 8.97 -10.90
N VAL A 212 -6.06 7.98 -11.64
CA VAL A 212 -6.71 7.45 -12.85
C VAL A 212 -7.35 6.12 -12.51
N PHE A 213 -8.68 6.06 -12.55
CA PHE A 213 -9.43 4.81 -12.43
C PHE A 213 -10.33 4.61 -13.66
N SER A 214 -10.08 3.57 -14.45
CA SER A 214 -10.87 3.14 -15.61
C SER A 214 -11.24 1.67 -15.52
N LEU A 215 -12.36 1.29 -16.17
CA LEU A 215 -12.80 -0.10 -16.33
C LEU A 215 -12.49 -0.67 -17.72
N SER A 216 -12.16 0.18 -18.69
CA SER A 216 -11.89 -0.24 -20.07
C SER A 216 -10.81 0.67 -20.71
N PRO A 217 -9.52 0.30 -20.63
CA PRO A 217 -8.99 -0.86 -19.91
C PRO A 217 -9.11 -0.73 -18.39
N LEU A 218 -9.15 -1.85 -17.66
CA LEU A 218 -9.11 -1.83 -16.20
C LEU A 218 -7.76 -1.28 -15.73
N LYS A 219 -7.75 -0.09 -15.16
CA LYS A 219 -6.55 0.58 -14.65
C LYS A 219 -6.90 1.39 -13.42
N LYS A 220 -6.15 1.23 -12.33
CA LYS A 220 -6.23 2.11 -11.16
C LYS A 220 -4.81 2.52 -10.78
N TYR A 221 -4.50 3.80 -10.92
CA TYR A 221 -3.14 4.34 -10.79
C TYR A 221 -3.15 5.70 -10.09
N ASP A 222 -2.12 5.98 -9.31
CA ASP A 222 -1.70 7.35 -9.02
C ASP A 222 -0.59 7.72 -10.02
N VAL A 223 -0.80 8.80 -10.79
CA VAL A 223 0.14 9.30 -11.80
C VAL A 223 0.69 10.65 -11.36
N TYR A 224 2.01 10.80 -11.38
CA TYR A 224 2.67 12.03 -10.97
C TYR A 224 3.11 12.79 -12.23
N VAL A 225 2.58 14.00 -12.40
CA VAL A 225 2.86 14.89 -13.53
C VAL A 225 3.61 16.12 -13.03
N ASP A 226 4.80 16.39 -13.54
CA ASP A 226 5.58 17.57 -13.17
C ASP A 226 4.88 18.88 -13.57
N MET A 227 5.38 20.02 -13.08
CA MET A 227 4.81 21.33 -13.39
C MET A 227 4.90 21.72 -14.88
N ALA A 228 5.72 21.02 -15.68
CA ALA A 228 5.83 21.20 -17.13
C ALA A 228 4.82 20.33 -17.93
N GLY A 229 4.14 19.38 -17.28
CA GLY A 229 3.18 18.48 -17.89
C GLY A 229 3.73 17.10 -18.27
N ASN A 230 4.96 16.77 -17.90
CA ASN A 230 5.56 15.46 -18.14
C ASN A 230 5.19 14.49 -17.04
N VAL A 231 4.95 13.23 -17.39
CA VAL A 231 4.77 12.15 -16.40
C VAL A 231 6.13 11.75 -15.86
N ILE A 232 6.30 11.85 -14.54
CA ILE A 232 7.56 11.56 -13.86
C ILE A 232 7.52 10.26 -13.04
N ASP A 233 6.33 9.79 -12.67
CA ASP A 233 6.15 8.50 -12.02
C ASP A 233 4.70 7.97 -12.16
N THR A 234 4.51 6.66 -11.99
CA THR A 234 3.22 5.99 -11.96
C THR A 234 3.22 4.87 -10.92
N VAL A 235 2.23 4.86 -10.03
CA VAL A 235 2.04 3.81 -9.02
C VAL A 235 0.73 3.08 -9.29
N SER A 236 0.80 1.78 -9.56
CA SER A 236 -0.41 0.94 -9.69
C SER A 236 -1.07 0.76 -8.33
N LEU A 237 -2.37 1.00 -8.27
CA LEU A 237 -3.23 0.77 -7.11
C LEU A 237 -4.06 -0.51 -7.25
N ILE A 238 -3.89 -1.23 -8.36
CA ILE A 238 -4.44 -2.58 -8.49
C ILE A 238 -3.54 -3.49 -7.65
N ALA A 239 -4.11 -4.03 -6.56
CA ALA A 239 -3.44 -5.05 -5.78
C ALA A 239 -3.17 -6.28 -6.64
N HIS A 240 -2.02 -6.91 -6.40
CA HIS A 240 -1.62 -8.17 -7.03
C HIS A 240 -2.73 -9.20 -6.87
N THR A 241 -3.13 -9.82 -7.97
CA THR A 241 -4.14 -10.88 -7.95
C THR A 241 -3.64 -12.07 -8.73
N ASP A 242 -3.75 -13.24 -8.08
CA ASP A 242 -3.58 -14.50 -8.77
C ASP A 242 -4.65 -14.58 -9.88
N VAL A 243 -4.19 -14.93 -11.08
CA VAL A 243 -5.00 -15.16 -12.27
C VAL A 243 -4.64 -16.52 -12.85
N GLN A 244 -5.66 -17.22 -13.33
CA GLN A 244 -5.45 -18.45 -14.08
C GLN A 244 -4.94 -18.11 -15.48
N GLY A 245 -3.71 -18.53 -15.77
CA GLY A 245 -3.04 -18.39 -17.05
C GLY A 245 -2.86 -19.73 -17.77
N VAL A 246 -2.38 -19.65 -19.00
CA VAL A 246 -1.99 -20.82 -19.79
C VAL A 246 -0.52 -20.68 -20.15
N ALA A 247 0.28 -21.69 -19.82
CA ALA A 247 1.70 -21.73 -20.12
C ALA A 247 2.01 -22.84 -21.10
N ASN A 248 2.69 -22.50 -22.20
CA ASN A 248 3.31 -23.50 -23.05
C ASN A 248 4.59 -23.99 -22.35
N THR A 249 4.53 -25.12 -21.66
CA THR A 249 5.68 -25.65 -20.92
C THR A 249 6.64 -26.40 -21.83
N TYR A 250 7.85 -26.66 -21.35
CA TYR A 250 8.91 -27.29 -22.14
C TYR A 250 8.57 -28.74 -22.57
N TYR A 251 8.00 -29.54 -21.67
CA TYR A 251 7.76 -30.97 -21.91
C TYR A 251 6.28 -31.36 -21.94
N ASN A 252 5.38 -30.52 -21.41
CA ASN A 252 3.97 -30.88 -21.20
C ASN A 252 3.02 -30.04 -22.05
N GLY A 253 3.53 -29.26 -23.01
CA GLY A 253 2.73 -28.42 -23.89
C GLY A 253 1.95 -27.36 -23.11
N ALA A 254 0.76 -26.99 -23.61
CA ALA A 254 -0.09 -26.02 -22.95
C ALA A 254 -0.67 -26.58 -21.63
N GLN A 255 -0.33 -25.93 -20.52
CA GLN A 255 -0.79 -26.28 -19.18
C GLN A 255 -1.41 -25.06 -18.49
N GLN A 256 -2.36 -25.30 -17.60
CA GLN A 256 -2.88 -24.24 -16.72
C GLN A 256 -1.87 -23.96 -15.62
N ILE A 257 -1.60 -22.68 -15.38
CA ILE A 257 -0.79 -22.19 -14.27
C ILE A 257 -1.54 -21.09 -13.53
N ILE A 258 -1.15 -20.84 -12.29
CA ILE A 258 -1.45 -19.58 -11.62
C ILE A 258 -0.30 -18.62 -11.90
N CYS A 259 -0.63 -17.38 -12.25
CA CYS A 259 0.33 -16.30 -12.34
C CYS A 259 -0.28 -15.05 -11.70
N ASP A 260 0.55 -14.06 -11.39
CA ASP A 260 0.11 -12.86 -10.71
C ASP A 260 -0.07 -11.73 -11.71
N SER A 261 -1.25 -11.09 -11.70
CA SER A 261 -1.53 -9.87 -12.46
C SER A 261 -1.20 -8.65 -11.61
N THR A 262 -0.26 -7.85 -12.10
CA THR A 262 0.15 -6.58 -11.50
C THR A 262 -0.46 -5.36 -12.20
N ASP A 263 -0.98 -5.58 -13.42
CA ASP A 263 -1.78 -4.64 -14.21
C ASP A 263 -2.51 -5.41 -15.34
N SER A 264 -3.39 -4.72 -16.08
CA SER A 264 -4.20 -5.27 -17.18
C SER A 264 -3.41 -6.09 -18.21
N ASN A 265 -2.14 -5.72 -18.45
CA ASN A 265 -1.24 -6.38 -19.39
C ASN A 265 0.15 -6.62 -18.77
N LYS A 266 0.21 -6.93 -17.48
CA LYS A 266 1.48 -7.20 -16.81
C LYS A 266 1.32 -8.35 -15.83
N TYR A 267 1.82 -9.50 -16.25
CA TYR A 267 1.77 -10.75 -15.53
C TYR A 267 3.16 -11.17 -15.11
N ARG A 268 3.30 -11.84 -13.97
CA ARG A 268 4.57 -12.42 -13.51
C ARG A 268 4.35 -13.85 -13.00
N LEU A 269 5.40 -14.68 -13.08
CA LEU A 269 5.35 -16.07 -12.59
C LEU A 269 5.38 -16.15 -11.07
N ARG A 270 4.26 -15.80 -10.45
CA ARG A 270 4.01 -15.84 -9.01
C ARG A 270 2.63 -16.44 -8.75
N ASP A 271 2.58 -17.37 -7.81
CA ASP A 271 1.37 -17.93 -7.23
C ASP A 271 1.38 -17.54 -5.75
N ASN A 272 0.56 -16.57 -5.38
CA ASN A 272 0.52 -16.05 -4.02
C ASN A 272 -0.10 -17.06 -3.04
N ALA A 273 -1.10 -17.82 -3.49
CA ALA A 273 -1.76 -18.84 -2.68
C ALA A 273 -0.82 -19.97 -2.23
N ARG A 274 0.07 -20.42 -3.13
CA ARG A 274 1.08 -21.46 -2.85
C ARG A 274 2.44 -20.92 -2.43
N LYS A 275 2.63 -19.59 -2.54
CA LYS A 275 3.91 -18.88 -2.32
C LYS A 275 5.02 -19.39 -3.24
N ILE A 276 4.68 -19.68 -4.49
CA ILE A 276 5.63 -20.11 -5.52
C ILE A 276 6.01 -18.90 -6.36
N ALA A 277 7.30 -18.68 -6.55
CA ALA A 277 7.80 -17.61 -7.41
C ALA A 277 8.94 -18.14 -8.30
N THR A 278 8.93 -17.75 -9.57
CA THR A 278 9.96 -18.14 -10.54
C THR A 278 10.68 -16.92 -11.11
N TYR A 279 11.99 -16.87 -10.90
CA TYR A 279 12.87 -15.74 -11.21
C TYR A 279 13.80 -16.07 -12.37
N ASN A 280 14.13 -15.03 -13.13
CA ASN A 280 15.18 -15.02 -14.12
C ASN A 280 16.51 -14.68 -13.43
N GLY A 281 17.41 -15.67 -13.39
CA GLY A 281 18.71 -15.57 -12.75
C GLY A 281 19.80 -14.90 -13.60
N ASP A 282 19.47 -14.39 -14.79
CA ASP A 282 20.45 -13.84 -15.75
C ASP A 282 21.30 -12.70 -15.12
N TYR A 283 20.66 -11.92 -14.24
CA TYR A 283 21.26 -10.79 -13.52
C TYR A 283 21.30 -10.99 -12.00
N TRP A 284 21.08 -12.22 -11.52
CA TRP A 284 21.13 -12.51 -10.09
C TRP A 284 22.60 -12.66 -9.64
N ASP A 285 23.00 -11.90 -8.63
CA ASP A 285 24.37 -11.86 -8.10
C ASP A 285 24.65 -12.90 -7.00
N VAL A 286 23.66 -13.74 -6.66
CA VAL A 286 23.75 -14.87 -5.71
C VAL A 286 23.96 -14.42 -4.24
N ASP A 287 24.03 -13.12 -3.98
CA ASP A 287 24.32 -12.58 -2.65
C ASP A 287 23.08 -12.50 -1.74
N ASP A 288 21.87 -12.47 -2.31
CA ASP A 288 20.61 -12.40 -1.56
C ASP A 288 19.44 -13.10 -2.29
N TYR A 289 18.29 -13.17 -1.63
CA TYR A 289 17.02 -13.59 -2.19
C TYR A 289 16.62 -12.72 -3.40
N PRO A 290 16.29 -13.29 -4.58
CA PRO A 290 15.97 -12.50 -5.77
C PRO A 290 14.75 -11.61 -5.55
N GLY A 291 14.94 -10.32 -5.83
CA GLY A 291 13.86 -9.33 -5.78
C GLY A 291 12.79 -9.54 -6.87
N ASP A 292 11.60 -9.01 -6.63
CA ASP A 292 10.45 -9.11 -7.54
C ASP A 292 10.72 -8.54 -8.95
N ASN A 293 11.69 -7.65 -9.08
CA ASN A 293 12.15 -7.09 -10.36
C ASN A 293 12.85 -8.11 -11.27
N LEU A 294 13.31 -9.24 -10.73
CA LEU A 294 13.96 -10.32 -11.48
C LEU A 294 12.98 -11.42 -11.90
N MET A 295 11.68 -11.30 -11.61
CA MET A 295 10.70 -12.31 -11.99
C MET A 295 10.48 -12.37 -13.51
N TYR A 296 10.18 -13.57 -14.03
CA TYR A 296 9.69 -13.67 -15.40
C TYR A 296 8.36 -12.94 -15.54
N THR A 297 8.25 -12.08 -16.55
CA THR A 297 7.05 -11.30 -16.85
C THR A 297 6.53 -11.58 -18.25
N ASN A 298 5.25 -11.29 -18.46
CA ASN A 298 4.60 -11.36 -19.76
C ASN A 298 3.51 -10.29 -19.85
N THR A 299 3.17 -9.87 -21.07
CA THR A 299 2.10 -8.90 -21.31
C THR A 299 0.72 -9.54 -21.40
N SER A 300 0.67 -10.87 -21.45
CA SER A 300 -0.54 -11.69 -21.49
C SER A 300 -0.51 -12.78 -20.42
N LYS A 301 -1.69 -13.23 -20.00
CA LYS A 301 -1.85 -14.45 -19.19
C LYS A 301 -1.63 -15.75 -19.99
N HIS A 302 -1.47 -15.64 -21.31
CA HIS A 302 -1.08 -16.72 -22.22
C HIS A 302 0.43 -16.62 -22.48
N TRP A 303 1.20 -17.55 -21.92
CA TRP A 303 2.65 -17.60 -21.98
C TRP A 303 3.09 -18.54 -23.10
N GLU A 304 3.20 -17.98 -24.31
CA GLU A 304 3.46 -18.73 -25.54
C GLU A 304 4.91 -18.68 -26.01
N ASP A 305 5.70 -17.73 -25.49
CA ASP A 305 7.09 -17.51 -25.86
C ASP A 305 7.93 -18.77 -25.60
N SER A 306 8.58 -19.26 -26.66
CA SER A 306 9.41 -20.46 -26.61
C SER A 306 10.63 -20.32 -25.71
N VAL A 307 11.16 -19.10 -25.54
CA VAL A 307 12.31 -18.80 -24.67
C VAL A 307 11.93 -19.01 -23.21
N LEU A 308 10.67 -18.76 -22.85
CA LEU A 308 10.18 -18.88 -21.47
C LEU A 308 9.80 -20.31 -21.07
N ARG A 309 9.67 -21.24 -22.03
CA ARG A 309 9.24 -22.63 -21.80
C ARG A 309 9.91 -23.34 -20.61
N PRO A 310 11.24 -23.21 -20.38
CA PRO A 310 11.87 -23.84 -19.22
C PRO A 310 11.38 -23.24 -17.89
N ALA A 311 11.32 -21.92 -17.78
CA ALA A 311 10.81 -21.24 -16.59
C ALA A 311 9.33 -21.58 -16.33
N LEU A 312 8.54 -21.66 -17.40
CA LEU A 312 7.14 -22.08 -17.37
C LEU A 312 6.99 -23.54 -16.90
N GLN A 313 7.87 -24.43 -17.35
CA GLN A 313 7.91 -25.82 -16.90
C GLN A 313 8.21 -25.92 -15.40
N VAL A 314 9.17 -25.12 -14.91
CA VAL A 314 9.53 -25.08 -13.50
C VAL A 314 8.37 -24.55 -12.66
N HIS A 315 7.74 -23.45 -13.08
CA HIS A 315 6.61 -22.86 -12.35
C HIS A 315 5.44 -23.83 -12.23
N TRP A 316 4.97 -24.36 -13.37
CA TRP A 316 3.91 -25.36 -13.41
C TRP A 316 4.25 -26.62 -12.62
N GLY A 317 5.47 -27.15 -12.80
CA GLY A 317 5.93 -28.34 -12.10
C GLY A 317 5.90 -28.16 -10.59
N MET A 318 6.30 -26.98 -10.11
CA MET A 318 6.29 -26.68 -8.69
C MET A 318 4.86 -26.57 -8.13
N GLU A 319 3.90 -26.02 -8.88
CA GLU A 319 2.49 -26.06 -8.48
C GLU A 319 2.01 -27.50 -8.28
N LYS A 320 2.34 -28.40 -9.22
CA LYS A 320 1.95 -29.82 -9.13
C LYS A 320 2.62 -30.54 -7.97
N ILE A 321 3.90 -30.26 -7.72
CA ILE A 321 4.63 -30.82 -6.58
C ILE A 321 4.01 -30.33 -5.26
N TYR A 322 3.75 -29.03 -5.14
CA TYR A 322 3.12 -28.46 -3.95
C TYR A 322 1.75 -29.11 -3.69
N ASP A 323 0.90 -29.18 -4.72
CA ASP A 323 -0.44 -29.77 -4.61
C ASP A 323 -0.38 -31.25 -4.25
N TYR A 324 0.56 -32.01 -4.83
CA TYR A 324 0.77 -33.41 -4.47
C TYR A 324 1.12 -33.57 -2.98
N TYR A 325 2.11 -32.83 -2.48
CA TYR A 325 2.53 -32.95 -1.08
C TYR A 325 1.44 -32.48 -0.10
N LYS A 326 0.74 -31.40 -0.44
CA LYS A 326 -0.36 -30.90 0.38
C LYS A 326 -1.52 -31.88 0.44
N ASN A 327 -1.95 -32.40 -0.71
CA ASN A 327 -3.17 -33.20 -0.79
C ASN A 327 -2.96 -34.67 -0.41
N VAL A 328 -1.79 -35.25 -0.72
CA VAL A 328 -1.49 -36.66 -0.46
C VAL A 328 -0.86 -36.85 0.91
N HIS A 329 0.03 -35.94 1.32
CA HIS A 329 0.82 -36.09 2.55
C HIS A 329 0.44 -35.09 3.64
N GLY A 330 -0.56 -34.22 3.41
CA GLY A 330 -0.94 -33.18 4.37
C GLY A 330 0.16 -32.16 4.65
N ARG A 331 1.19 -32.08 3.78
CA ARG A 331 2.40 -31.31 4.02
C ARG A 331 2.32 -29.95 3.34
N ASN A 332 2.36 -28.88 4.12
CA ASN A 332 2.32 -27.50 3.62
C ASN A 332 3.73 -27.02 3.23
N SER A 333 4.05 -26.99 1.94
CA SER A 333 5.39 -26.67 1.41
C SER A 333 6.48 -27.69 1.77
N TYR A 334 7.74 -27.38 1.48
CA TYR A 334 8.87 -28.30 1.70
C TYR A 334 9.27 -28.46 3.17
N ASP A 335 8.77 -27.62 4.07
CA ASP A 335 9.09 -27.63 5.49
C ASP A 335 7.89 -27.99 6.38
N GLY A 336 6.70 -28.13 5.79
CA GLY A 336 5.46 -28.34 6.53
C GLY A 336 4.85 -27.06 7.14
N ASN A 337 5.53 -25.91 7.02
CA ASN A 337 5.13 -24.64 7.63
C ASN A 337 4.75 -23.57 6.58
N GLY A 338 4.63 -23.94 5.31
CA GLY A 338 4.22 -23.01 4.26
C GLY A 338 5.28 -21.98 3.91
N SER A 339 6.56 -22.37 3.97
CA SER A 339 7.66 -21.55 3.46
C SER A 339 7.50 -21.26 1.98
N ASN A 340 8.00 -20.10 1.56
CA ASN A 340 8.00 -19.68 0.16
C ASN A 340 8.88 -20.61 -0.67
N ILE A 341 8.48 -20.87 -1.91
CA ILE A 341 9.22 -21.70 -2.86
C ILE A 341 9.74 -20.81 -3.97
N TYR A 342 11.05 -20.79 -4.10
CA TYR A 342 11.75 -19.86 -4.96
C TYR A 342 12.53 -20.63 -6.01
N ASN A 343 12.11 -20.46 -7.25
CA ASN A 343 12.74 -21.10 -8.39
C ASN A 343 13.58 -20.08 -9.13
N ILE A 344 14.84 -20.38 -9.38
CA ILE A 344 15.74 -19.52 -10.14
C ILE A 344 16.14 -20.29 -11.38
N TYR A 345 15.72 -19.79 -12.55
CA TYR A 345 16.10 -20.36 -13.84
C TYR A 345 17.07 -19.40 -14.55
N ASN A 346 18.00 -19.93 -15.34
CA ASN A 346 19.08 -19.19 -16.00
C ASN A 346 20.04 -18.42 -15.04
N PRO A 347 20.56 -19.01 -13.95
CA PRO A 347 21.47 -18.31 -13.03
C PRO A 347 22.91 -18.23 -13.59
N VAL A 348 23.16 -17.32 -14.53
CA VAL A 348 24.47 -17.17 -15.22
C VAL A 348 25.64 -16.97 -14.26
N ALA A 349 25.40 -16.37 -13.09
CA ALA A 349 26.42 -16.23 -12.05
C ALA A 349 26.99 -17.57 -11.55
N LEU A 350 26.21 -18.65 -11.61
CA LEU A 350 26.65 -20.00 -11.22
C LEU A 350 27.49 -20.69 -12.30
N ASP A 351 27.42 -20.24 -13.56
CA ASP A 351 28.19 -20.81 -14.68
C ASP A 351 29.62 -20.27 -14.79
N ARG A 352 29.97 -19.23 -13.99
CA ARG A 352 31.29 -18.58 -14.00
C ARG A 352 32.35 -19.27 -13.12
N GLN A 353 32.16 -20.54 -12.75
CA GLN A 353 33.09 -21.31 -11.91
C GLN A 353 34.17 -22.04 -12.72
#